data_AF-A0AAJ1SW20-F1
#
_entry.id   AF-A0AAJ1SW20-F1
#
_cell.length_a   1.000
_cell.length_b   1.000
_cell.length_c   1.000
_cell.angle_alpha   90.00
_cell.angle_beta   90.00
_cell.angle_gamma   90.00
#
_symmetry.space_group_name_H-M   'P 1'
#
loop_
_entity.id
_entity.type
_entity.pdbx_description
1 polymer ?
#
loop_
_entity_poly.entity_id
_entity_poly.type
_entity_poly.pdbx_seq_one_letter_code
_entity_poly.pdbx_strand_id
1 'polypeptide(L)'
;MTNNVITLNNGVDLPAVGLGVFQTPPHETTTAVEEALRAGYRLIDTAAAYGNGAQVGEGIRNSGLSRDEDFIETKIWISDYGCDATLHGFEKSAAKLGVDHIDLVLLHQPLPSTSRSMPTVR
;
A
#
# COMPACT_ATOMS: atom_id res chain seq x y z
N MET A 1 -1.68 5.00 -23.21
CA MET A 1 -1.67 6.24 -22.41
C MET A 1 -0.25 6.43 -21.92
N THR A 2 0.33 7.62 -21.99
CA THR A 2 1.66 7.88 -21.41
C THR A 2 1.55 7.77 -19.89
N ASN A 3 2.30 6.85 -19.27
CA ASN A 3 2.38 6.74 -17.81
C ASN A 3 3.03 8.04 -17.28
N ASN A 4 2.20 8.94 -16.77
CA ASN A 4 2.66 10.15 -16.12
C ASN A 4 3.20 9.75 -14.74
N VAL A 5 4.50 9.94 -14.51
CA VAL A 5 5.18 9.57 -13.26
C VAL A 5 5.81 10.80 -12.61
N ILE A 6 5.95 10.74 -11.29
CA ILE A 6 6.64 11.72 -10.47
C ILE A 6 7.83 11.02 -9.81
N THR A 7 9.05 11.50 -10.09
CA THR A 7 10.25 10.97 -9.44
C THR A 7 10.34 11.49 -8.00
N LEU A 8 10.36 10.57 -7.04
CA LEU A 8 10.52 10.83 -5.62
C LEU A 8 11.96 11.24 -5.28
N ASN A 9 12.18 11.78 -4.08
CA ASN A 9 13.50 12.27 -3.64
C ASN A 9 14.57 11.16 -3.52
N ASN A 10 14.18 9.89 -3.54
CA ASN A 10 15.03 8.71 -3.55
C ASN A 10 15.23 8.11 -4.96
N GLY A 11 14.75 8.78 -6.01
CA GLY A 11 14.87 8.35 -7.41
C GLY A 11 13.84 7.30 -7.87
N VAL A 12 12.91 6.89 -7.01
CA VAL A 12 11.82 5.99 -7.38
C VAL A 12 10.75 6.76 -8.16
N ASP A 13 10.27 6.20 -9.27
CA ASP A 13 9.17 6.78 -10.05
C ASP A 13 7.81 6.33 -9.52
N LEU A 14 7.01 7.28 -9.06
CA LEU A 14 5.65 7.06 -8.57
C LEU A 14 4.63 7.36 -9.70
N PRO A 15 3.71 6.45 -10.04
CA PRO A 15 2.61 6.78 -10.94
C PRO A 15 1.78 7.95 -10.38
N ALA A 16 1.57 8.99 -11.19
CA ALA A 16 0.90 10.22 -10.73
C ALA A 16 -0.60 10.03 -10.42
N VAL A 17 -1.19 8.93 -10.89
CA VAL A 17 -2.60 8.58 -10.68
C VAL A 17 -2.70 7.12 -10.25
N GLY A 18 -3.48 6.87 -9.20
CA GLY A 18 -3.70 5.55 -8.62
C GLY A 18 -5.14 5.35 -8.14
N LEU A 19 -5.48 4.10 -7.83
CA LEU A 19 -6.73 3.71 -7.19
C LEU A 19 -6.51 3.59 -5.68
N GLY A 20 -7.26 4.36 -4.89
CA GLY A 20 -7.38 4.14 -3.44
C GLY A 20 -8.58 3.26 -3.11
N VAL A 21 -8.41 2.28 -2.22
CA VAL A 21 -9.47 1.33 -1.81
C VAL A 21 -10.08 1.61 -0.43
N PHE A 22 -9.97 2.85 0.05
CA PHE A 22 -10.56 3.26 1.32
C PHE A 22 -12.09 3.16 1.27
N GLN A 23 -12.69 2.54 2.28
CA GLN A 23 -14.14 2.31 2.40
C GLN A 23 -14.77 1.43 1.30
N THR A 24 -13.97 0.85 0.40
CA THR A 24 -14.45 -0.18 -0.52
C THR A 24 -14.75 -1.46 0.28
N PRO A 25 -15.99 -2.00 0.23
CA PRO A 25 -16.29 -3.27 0.89
C PRO A 25 -15.33 -4.37 0.40
N PRO A 26 -14.88 -5.31 1.27
CA PRO A 26 -13.97 -6.35 0.86
C PRO A 26 -14.44 -7.13 -0.38
N HIS A 27 -15.73 -7.47 -0.45
CA HIS A 27 -16.31 -8.22 -1.57
C HIS A 27 -16.32 -7.46 -2.92
N GLU A 28 -16.14 -6.14 -2.92
CA GLU A 28 -16.01 -5.33 -4.14
C GLU A 28 -14.54 -4.97 -4.44
N THR A 29 -13.65 -5.09 -3.44
CA THR A 29 -12.26 -4.61 -3.54
C THR A 29 -11.48 -5.37 -4.61
N THR A 30 -11.62 -6.70 -4.69
CA THR A 30 -10.94 -7.53 -5.70
C THR A 30 -11.27 -7.04 -7.11
N THR A 31 -12.55 -6.92 -7.44
CA THR A 31 -13.02 -6.48 -8.76
C THR A 31 -12.62 -5.02 -9.05
N ALA A 32 -12.69 -4.13 -8.06
CA ALA A 32 -12.27 -2.74 -8.24
C ALA A 32 -10.78 -2.64 -8.64
N VAL A 33 -9.92 -3.42 -7.99
CA VAL A 33 -8.48 -3.46 -8.29
C VAL A 33 -8.22 -4.07 -9.68
N GLU A 34 -8.85 -5.19 -10.01
CA GLU A 34 -8.73 -5.82 -11.34
C GLU A 34 -9.11 -4.85 -12.45
N GLU A 35 -10.27 -4.20 -12.32
CA GLU A 35 -10.77 -3.28 -13.34
C GLU A 35 -9.90 -2.03 -13.46
N ALA A 36 -9.36 -1.50 -12.36
CA ALA A 36 -8.41 -0.39 -12.41
C ALA A 36 -7.12 -0.78 -13.16
N LEU A 37 -6.53 -1.93 -12.85
CA LEU A 37 -5.32 -2.42 -13.53
C LEU A 37 -5.59 -2.67 -15.03
N ARG A 38 -6.76 -3.24 -15.36
CA ARG A 38 -7.23 -3.43 -16.75
C ARG A 38 -7.46 -2.11 -17.48
N ALA A 39 -7.94 -1.08 -16.79
CA ALA A 39 -8.14 0.26 -17.32
C ALA A 39 -6.82 1.05 -17.49
N GLY A 40 -5.69 0.53 -17.00
CA GLY A 40 -4.37 1.13 -17.18
C GLY A 40 -3.82 1.82 -15.94
N TYR A 41 -4.49 1.75 -14.78
CA TYR A 41 -3.89 2.19 -13.52
C TYR A 41 -2.70 1.31 -13.19
N ARG A 42 -1.68 1.90 -12.57
CA ARG A 42 -0.47 1.20 -12.09
C ARG A 42 -0.12 1.49 -10.64
N LEU A 43 -0.88 2.34 -9.94
CA LEU A 43 -0.73 2.57 -8.51
C LEU A 43 -1.99 2.09 -7.79
N ILE A 44 -1.82 1.19 -6.82
CA ILE A 44 -2.89 0.74 -5.92
C ILE A 44 -2.54 1.17 -4.49
N ASP A 45 -3.38 2.01 -3.91
CA ASP A 45 -3.25 2.54 -2.56
C ASP A 45 -4.21 1.84 -1.59
N THR A 46 -3.66 1.28 -0.52
CA THR A 46 -4.41 0.65 0.57
C THR A 46 -3.85 1.04 1.93
N ALA A 47 -4.34 0.42 3.00
CA ALA A 47 -3.78 0.55 4.35
C ALA A 47 -4.11 -0.68 5.18
N ALA A 48 -3.25 -1.00 6.15
CA ALA A 48 -3.52 -2.08 7.10
C ALA A 48 -4.88 -1.90 7.82
N ALA A 49 -5.27 -0.65 8.07
CA ALA A 49 -6.51 -0.29 8.74
C ALA A 49 -7.79 -0.47 7.89
N TYR A 50 -7.68 -0.57 6.56
CA TYR A 50 -8.85 -0.69 5.68
C TYR A 50 -9.46 -2.10 5.69
N GLY A 51 -8.70 -3.10 6.14
CA GLY A 51 -9.20 -4.46 6.34
C GLY A 51 -9.43 -5.27 5.07
N ASN A 52 -9.08 -4.74 3.90
CA ASN A 52 -9.32 -5.34 2.58
C ASN A 52 -8.03 -5.72 1.82
N GLY A 53 -6.88 -5.80 2.50
CA GLY A 53 -5.59 -6.09 1.86
C GLY A 53 -5.51 -7.45 1.15
N ALA A 54 -6.21 -8.48 1.65
CA ALA A 54 -6.25 -9.78 0.98
C ALA A 54 -6.91 -9.70 -0.40
N GLN A 55 -7.98 -8.90 -0.51
CA GLN A 55 -8.72 -8.68 -1.74
C GLN A 55 -7.96 -7.79 -2.72
N VAL A 56 -7.19 -6.81 -2.22
CA VAL A 56 -6.24 -6.06 -3.06
C VAL A 56 -5.24 -7.01 -3.70
N GLY A 57 -4.62 -7.87 -2.88
CA GLY A 57 -3.67 -8.87 -3.37
C GLY A 57 -4.25 -9.84 -4.38
N GLU A 58 -5.49 -10.28 -4.16
CA GLU A 58 -6.21 -11.14 -5.10
C GLU A 58 -6.47 -10.43 -6.43
N GLY A 59 -6.92 -9.18 -6.40
CA GLY A 59 -7.17 -8.41 -7.62
C GLY A 59 -5.90 -8.14 -8.44
N ILE A 60 -4.77 -7.90 -7.76
CA ILE A 60 -3.46 -7.78 -8.41
C ILE A 60 -3.09 -9.08 -9.12
N ARG A 61 -3.17 -10.23 -8.44
CA ARG A 61 -2.86 -11.53 -9.05
C ARG A 61 -3.78 -11.86 -10.23
N ASN A 62 -5.06 -11.53 -10.12
CA ASN A 62 -6.05 -11.78 -11.16
C ASN A 62 -5.87 -10.87 -12.39
N SER A 63 -5.20 -9.72 -12.23
CA SER A 63 -4.89 -8.83 -13.37
C SER A 63 -3.95 -9.46 -14.41
N GLY A 64 -3.15 -10.45 -14.00
CA GLY A 64 -2.16 -11.11 -14.85
C GLY A 64 -0.92 -10.26 -15.19
N LEU A 65 -0.81 -9.04 -14.62
CA LEU A 65 0.38 -8.21 -14.75
C LEU A 65 1.56 -8.82 -13.97
N SER A 66 2.78 -8.62 -14.46
CA SER A 66 3.94 -8.92 -13.63
C SER A 66 4.07 -7.90 -12.51
N ARG A 67 4.65 -8.31 -11.38
CA ARG A 67 4.70 -7.48 -10.17
C ARG A 67 5.54 -6.20 -10.36
N ASP A 68 6.46 -6.17 -11.30
CA ASP A 68 7.23 -4.97 -11.67
C ASP A 68 6.44 -3.98 -12.54
N GLU A 69 5.22 -4.32 -12.96
CA GLU A 69 4.35 -3.42 -13.71
C GLU A 69 3.47 -2.56 -12.81
N ASP A 70 3.15 -2.98 -11.58
CA ASP A 70 2.33 -2.23 -10.64
C ASP A 70 3.12 -1.67 -9.45
N PHE A 71 2.54 -0.67 -8.80
CA PHE A 71 3.08 0.07 -7.67
C PHE A 71 2.08 -0.04 -6.52
N ILE A 72 2.50 -0.60 -5.39
CA ILE A 72 1.67 -0.84 -4.22
C ILE A 72 2.09 0.11 -3.11
N GLU A 73 1.13 0.92 -2.66
CA GLU A 73 1.24 1.76 -1.49
C GLU A 73 0.41 1.18 -0.33
N THR A 74 1.01 1.11 0.86
CA THR A 74 0.26 0.82 2.09
C THR A 74 0.69 1.70 3.26
N LYS A 75 -0.04 1.60 4.37
CA LYS A 75 0.13 2.47 5.53
C LYS A 75 0.18 1.67 6.83
N ILE A 76 1.19 1.94 7.64
CA ILE A 76 1.35 1.41 8.99
C ILE A 76 0.37 2.12 9.91
N TRP A 77 -0.39 1.35 10.69
CA TRP A 77 -1.33 1.92 11.65
C TRP A 77 -0.62 2.30 12.95
N ILE A 78 -1.19 3.24 13.70
CA ILE A 78 -0.62 3.80 14.94
C ILE A 78 -0.30 2.73 16.00
N SER A 79 -1.00 1.60 16.01
CA SER A 79 -0.71 0.47 16.92
C SER A 79 0.61 -0.23 16.64
N ASP A 80 1.14 -0.09 15.42
CA ASP A 80 2.34 -0.76 14.92
C ASP A 80 3.52 0.23 14.77
N TYR A 81 3.50 1.33 15.53
CA TYR A 81 4.57 2.32 15.52
C TYR A 81 5.72 1.97 16.46
N GLY A 82 6.94 2.21 16.01
CA GLY A 82 8.19 1.82 16.67
C GLY A 82 8.98 0.83 15.81
N CYS A 83 10.30 0.73 16.00
CA CYS A 83 11.16 0.01 15.04
C CYS A 83 10.69 -1.44 14.77
N ASP A 84 10.64 -2.28 15.80
CA ASP A 84 10.23 -3.69 15.66
C ASP A 84 8.74 -3.82 15.31
N ALA A 85 7.90 -2.96 15.89
CA ALA A 85 6.45 -2.98 15.64
C ALA A 85 6.13 -2.62 14.19
N THR A 86 6.86 -1.68 13.60
CA THR A 86 6.71 -1.27 12.20
C THR A 86 7.21 -2.35 11.26
N LEU A 87 8.31 -3.03 11.58
CA LEU A 87 8.76 -4.20 10.83
C LEU A 87 7.69 -5.30 10.84
N HIS A 88 7.13 -5.60 12.01
CA HIS A 88 6.02 -6.55 12.12
C HIS A 88 4.77 -6.12 11.33
N GLY A 89 4.40 -4.84 11.41
CA GLY A 89 3.26 -4.27 10.67
C GLY A 89 3.45 -4.32 9.15
N PHE A 90 4.69 -4.14 8.69
CA PHE A 90 5.08 -4.31 7.30
C PHE A 90 4.93 -5.77 6.85
N GLU A 91 5.53 -6.72 7.57
CA GLU A 91 5.45 -8.16 7.26
C GLU A 91 4.01 -8.65 7.21
N LYS A 92 3.18 -8.22 8.16
CA LYS A 92 1.75 -8.53 8.20
C LYS A 92 1.01 -7.96 6.98
N SER A 93 1.34 -6.75 6.55
CA SER A 93 0.73 -6.13 5.36
C SER A 93 1.16 -6.87 4.09
N ALA A 94 2.44 -7.15 3.93
CA ALA A 94 2.98 -7.91 2.79
C ALA A 94 2.36 -9.31 2.71
N ALA A 95 2.26 -10.02 3.83
CA ALA A 95 1.62 -11.33 3.89
C ALA A 95 0.13 -11.29 3.54
N LYS A 96 -0.61 -10.27 4.00
CA LYS A 96 -2.03 -10.10 3.64
C LYS A 96 -2.21 -9.83 2.16
N LEU A 97 -1.38 -8.96 1.58
CA LEU A 97 -1.37 -8.68 0.15
C LEU A 97 -0.91 -9.92 -0.65
N GLY A 98 -0.08 -10.78 -0.05
CA GLY A 98 0.54 -11.91 -0.73
C GLY A 98 1.55 -11.44 -1.76
N VAL A 99 2.40 -10.47 -1.38
CA VAL A 99 3.46 -9.90 -2.21
C VAL A 99 4.79 -9.93 -1.47
N ASP A 100 5.88 -10.09 -2.22
CA ASP A 100 7.24 -10.12 -1.64
C ASP A 100 7.83 -8.73 -1.42
N HIS A 101 7.26 -7.69 -2.05
CA HIS A 101 7.68 -6.30 -1.85
C HIS A 101 6.51 -5.32 -1.97
N ILE A 102 6.65 -4.20 -1.26
CA ILE A 102 5.75 -3.04 -1.28
C ILE A 102 6.60 -1.83 -1.67
N ASP A 103 6.14 -1.05 -2.64
CA ASP A 103 6.91 0.04 -3.24
C ASP A 103 6.95 1.28 -2.35
N LEU A 104 5.87 1.54 -1.62
CA LEU A 104 5.77 2.66 -0.68
C LEU A 104 5.03 2.27 0.59
N VAL A 105 5.66 2.57 1.73
CA VAL A 105 5.07 2.39 3.05
C VAL A 105 5.03 3.74 3.75
N LEU A 106 3.84 4.18 4.13
CA LEU A 106 3.63 5.42 4.87
C LEU A 106 3.27 5.15 6.34
N LEU A 107 3.56 6.14 7.19
CA LEU A 107 2.87 6.25 8.48
C LEU A 107 1.48 6.82 8.21
N HIS A 108 0.42 6.13 8.64
CA HIS A 108 -0.95 6.53 8.27
C HIS A 108 -1.34 7.90 8.85
N GLN A 109 -0.82 8.24 10.03
CA GLN A 109 -1.08 9.51 10.69
C GLN A 109 0.04 9.86 11.68
N PRO A 110 0.28 11.15 11.96
CA PRO A 110 1.20 11.51 13.03
C PRO A 110 0.70 11.00 14.38
N LEU A 111 1.64 10.70 15.29
CA LEU A 111 1.33 10.45 16.68
C LEU A 111 0.85 11.75 17.37
N PRO A 112 -0.17 11.71 18.23
CA PRO A 112 -0.49 12.84 19.11
C PRO A 112 0.73 13.22 19.95
N SER A 113 0.99 14.52 20.13
CA SER A 113 2.15 15.04 20.87
C SER A 113 2.27 14.57 22.32
N THR A 114 1.18 14.03 22.89
CA THR A 114 1.12 13.47 24.25
C THR A 114 1.49 11.99 24.31
N SER A 115 1.62 11.32 23.16
CA SER A 115 2.09 9.93 23.10
C SER A 115 3.60 9.91 23.24
N ARG A 116 4.06 9.14 24.22
CA ARG A 116 5.45 8.99 24.64
C ARG A 116 6.32 8.72 23.39
N SER A 117 7.29 9.61 23.15
CA SER A 117 8.38 9.53 22.16
C SER A 117 8.40 8.27 21.28
N MET A 118 8.28 8.42 19.96
CA MET A 118 8.74 7.36 19.06
C MET A 118 10.16 6.99 19.48
N PRO A 119 10.47 5.71 19.75
CA PRO A 119 11.81 5.32 20.08
C PRO A 119 12.71 5.70 18.91
N THR A 120 13.48 6.77 19.08
CA THR A 120 14.50 7.18 18.12
C THR A 120 15.56 6.09 18.10
N VAL A 121 15.86 5.59 16.90
CA VAL A 121 17.05 4.77 16.65
C VAL A 121 18.26 5.61 17.09
N ARG A 122 19.04 5.09 18.03
CA ARG A 122 20.37 5.61 18.33
C ARG A 122 21.37 5.06 17.33
#